data_AF-A0A7W0USI7-F1
#
_entry.id   AF-A0A7W0USI7-F1
#
_cell.length_a   1.000
_cell.length_b   1.000
_cell.length_c   1.000
_cell.angle_alpha   90.00
_cell.angle_beta   90.00
_cell.angle_gamma   90.00
#
_symmetry.space_group_name_H-M   'P 1'
#
loop_
_entity.id
_entity.type
_entity.pdbx_description
1 polymer ?
#
loop_
_entity_poly.entity_id
_entity_poly.type
_entity_poly.pdbx_seq_one_letter_code
_entity_poly.pdbx_strand_id
1 'polypeptide(L)'
;MSPEARGGAQAGRWPAEHRTQTIYERSVEGRRAFTPPIEEVPEVAIEDLLPAGAIRKRPAELPEVSEPEIVRHFNGLSKKNFDLDTGFYPLGSCTMKHNPK
;
A
#
# COMPACT_ATOMS: atom_id res chain seq x y z
N MET A 1 40.60 4.54 -31.78
CA MET A 1 39.43 5.41 -32.00
C MET A 1 38.16 4.57 -31.94
N SER A 2 37.56 4.41 -30.76
CA SER A 2 36.08 4.43 -30.66
C SER A 2 35.64 5.88 -30.81
N PRO A 3 34.47 6.16 -31.42
CA PRO A 3 33.19 6.18 -30.70
C PRO A 3 32.08 5.55 -31.56
N GLU A 4 30.86 5.19 -31.15
CA GLU A 4 30.07 5.39 -29.95
C GLU A 4 28.92 4.38 -30.10
N ALA A 5 28.82 3.42 -29.18
CA ALA A 5 27.61 2.63 -29.02
C ALA A 5 26.54 3.56 -28.44
N ARG A 6 25.65 4.09 -29.28
CA ARG A 6 24.49 4.84 -28.81
C ARG A 6 23.52 3.85 -28.19
N GLY A 7 23.46 3.90 -26.86
CA GLY A 7 22.46 3.22 -26.06
C GLY A 7 21.07 3.66 -26.49
N GLY A 8 20.29 2.70 -26.99
CA GLY A 8 18.84 2.77 -26.91
C GLY A 8 18.45 2.10 -25.60
N ALA A 9 18.15 2.89 -24.57
CA ALA A 9 17.38 2.38 -23.45
C ALA A 9 16.07 1.84 -24.04
N GLN A 10 15.94 0.53 -24.10
CA GLN A 10 14.72 -0.12 -24.55
C GLN A 10 13.64 0.32 -23.57
N ALA A 11 12.80 1.27 -23.99
CA ALA A 11 11.61 1.69 -23.27
C ALA A 11 10.83 0.40 -22.99
N GLY A 12 10.90 -0.06 -21.75
CA GLY A 12 10.48 -1.38 -21.35
C GLY A 12 9.01 -1.53 -21.68
N ARG A 13 8.70 -2.31 -22.72
CA ARG A 13 7.35 -2.59 -23.20
C ARG A 13 6.42 -2.87 -22.01
N TRP A 14 5.62 -1.89 -21.60
CA TRP A 14 4.62 -2.08 -20.55
C TRP A 14 3.60 -3.09 -21.09
N PRO A 15 3.44 -4.26 -20.45
CA PRO A 15 2.39 -5.19 -20.85
C PRO A 15 1.04 -4.48 -20.76
N ALA A 16 0.12 -4.84 -21.66
CA ALA A 16 -1.23 -4.28 -21.72
C ALA A 16 -1.82 -4.15 -20.31
N GLU A 17 -2.31 -2.96 -20.01
CA GLU A 17 -2.57 -2.50 -18.66
C GLU A 17 -3.75 -3.29 -18.05
N HIS A 18 -3.46 -4.37 -17.35
CA HIS A 18 -4.48 -5.01 -16.52
C HIS A 18 -4.86 -4.02 -15.41
N ARG A 19 -6.13 -3.65 -15.38
CA ARG A 19 -6.73 -2.79 -14.35
C ARG A 19 -6.36 -3.34 -12.97
N THR A 20 -5.65 -2.55 -12.16
CA THR A 20 -5.43 -2.94 -10.77
C THR A 20 -6.74 -2.79 -10.02
N GLN A 21 -7.25 -3.90 -9.50
CA GLN A 21 -8.34 -3.87 -8.53
C GLN A 21 -7.89 -3.13 -7.27
N THR A 22 -8.75 -2.27 -6.75
CA THR A 22 -8.60 -1.63 -5.44
C THR A 22 -8.59 -2.69 -4.34
N ILE A 23 -8.08 -2.33 -3.15
CA ILE A 23 -8.13 -3.22 -2.00
C ILE A 23 -9.58 -3.53 -1.56
N TYR A 24 -10.52 -2.60 -1.78
CA TYR A 24 -11.94 -2.76 -1.50
C TYR A 24 -12.61 -3.78 -2.44
N GLU A 25 -12.26 -3.77 -3.73
CA GLU A 25 -12.76 -4.77 -4.69
C GLU A 25 -12.25 -6.19 -4.40
N ARG A 26 -11.19 -6.32 -3.59
CA ARG A 26 -10.64 -7.60 -3.14
C ARG A 26 -11.20 -8.06 -1.80
N SER A 27 -12.06 -7.25 -1.18
CA SER A 27 -12.66 -7.53 0.12
C SER A 27 -13.55 -8.77 0.07
N VAL A 28 -13.44 -9.61 1.09
CA VAL A 28 -14.31 -10.77 1.31
C VAL A 28 -14.78 -10.74 2.76
N GLU A 29 -16.09 -10.72 2.96
CA GLU A 29 -16.72 -10.65 4.29
C GLU A 29 -16.17 -11.73 5.24
N GLY A 30 -15.86 -11.33 6.47
CA GLY A 30 -15.29 -12.15 7.54
C GLY A 30 -13.77 -12.32 7.49
N ARG A 31 -13.08 -11.83 6.45
CA ARG A 31 -11.64 -12.04 6.31
C ARG A 31 -10.83 -11.05 7.13
N ARG A 32 -9.82 -11.56 7.85
CA ARG A 32 -8.92 -10.75 8.70
C ARG A 32 -7.46 -10.95 8.35
N ALA A 33 -6.69 -9.87 8.36
CA ALA A 33 -5.25 -9.89 8.18
C ALA A 33 -4.48 -10.02 9.49
N PHE A 34 -5.08 -9.59 10.60
CA PHE A 34 -4.43 -9.53 11.89
C PHE A 34 -5.39 -10.01 12.97
N THR A 35 -4.86 -10.72 13.96
CA THR A 35 -5.56 -11.02 15.20
C THR A 35 -4.65 -10.56 16.33
N PRO A 36 -5.12 -9.66 17.21
CA PRO A 36 -4.32 -9.23 18.33
C PRO A 36 -3.99 -10.42 19.25
N PRO A 37 -2.88 -10.35 20.01
CA PRO A 37 -2.60 -11.32 21.04
C PRO A 37 -3.71 -11.33 22.10
N ILE A 38 -3.73 -12.36 22.94
CA ILE A 38 -4.70 -12.47 24.04
C ILE A 38 -4.57 -11.24 24.94
N GLU A 39 -5.69 -10.59 25.21
CA GLU A 39 -5.74 -9.41 26.07
C GLU A 39 -5.66 -9.81 27.55
N GLU A 40 -4.80 -9.13 28.32
CA GLU A 40 -4.70 -9.29 29.78
C GLU A 40 -5.61 -8.31 30.54
N VAL A 41 -6.31 -7.44 29.81
CA VAL A 41 -7.19 -6.40 30.38
C VAL A 41 -8.65 -6.85 30.34
N PRO A 42 -9.48 -6.45 31.33
CA PRO A 42 -10.91 -6.73 31.29
C PRO A 42 -11.59 -6.02 30.11
N GLU A 43 -12.51 -6.72 29.45
CA GLU A 43 -13.38 -6.13 28.43
C GLU A 43 -14.38 -5.17 29.09
N VAL A 44 -14.46 -3.94 28.57
CA VAL A 44 -15.38 -2.89 29.07
C VAL A 44 -16.26 -2.43 27.93
N ALA A 45 -17.55 -2.25 28.20
CA ALA A 45 -18.52 -1.77 27.21
C ALA A 45 -18.16 -0.35 26.75
N ILE A 46 -18.28 -0.10 25.44
CA ILE A 46 -17.89 1.19 24.86
C ILE A 46 -18.77 2.35 25.36
N GLU A 47 -19.99 2.05 25.76
CA GLU A 47 -20.97 2.96 26.34
C GLU A 47 -20.54 3.53 27.69
N ASP A 48 -19.71 2.80 28.44
CA ASP A 48 -19.14 3.25 29.72
C ASP A 48 -17.90 4.15 29.50
N LEU A 49 -17.31 4.10 28.30
CA LEU A 49 -16.07 4.81 27.95
C LEU A 49 -16.31 6.10 27.18
N LEU A 50 -17.38 6.17 26.37
CA LEU A 50 -17.63 7.28 25.46
C LEU A 50 -19.09 7.77 25.55
N PRO A 51 -19.33 9.10 25.44
CA PRO A 51 -20.68 9.62 25.35
C PRO A 51 -21.37 9.13 24.07
N ALA A 52 -22.69 8.88 24.12
CA ALA A 52 -23.46 8.30 23.01
C ALA A 52 -23.31 9.03 21.66
N GLY A 53 -23.08 10.35 21.68
CA GLY A 53 -22.85 11.15 20.48
C GLY A 53 -21.51 10.88 19.78
N ALA A 54 -20.55 10.25 20.47
CA ALA A 54 -19.22 9.90 19.95
C ALA A 54 -19.12 8.45 19.47
N ILE A 55 -20.14 7.60 19.73
CA ILE A 55 -20.13 6.19 19.35
C ILE A 55 -20.64 6.02 17.91
N ARG A 56 -19.86 5.33 17.07
CA ARG A 56 -20.26 5.05 15.69
C ARG A 56 -21.43 4.07 15.65
N LYS A 57 -22.50 4.45 14.95
CA LYS A 57 -23.69 3.59 14.73
C LYS A 57 -23.51 2.55 13.62
N ARG A 58 -22.54 2.76 12.73
CA ARG A 58 -22.20 1.85 11.63
C ARG A 58 -20.71 1.56 11.66
N PRO A 59 -20.28 0.31 11.44
CA PRO A 59 -18.87 -0.01 11.26
C PRO A 59 -18.24 0.82 10.14
N ALA A 60 -16.93 1.02 10.21
CA ALA A 60 -16.20 1.62 9.10
C ALA A 60 -16.18 0.64 7.91
N GLU A 61 -16.32 1.16 6.70
CA GLU A 61 -16.27 0.38 5.46
C GLU A 61 -14.82 0.02 5.10
N LEU A 62 -14.12 -0.67 6.00
CA LEU A 62 -12.75 -1.14 5.80
C LEU A 62 -12.74 -2.42 4.97
N PRO A 63 -11.72 -2.65 4.13
CA PRO A 63 -11.61 -3.87 3.36
C PRO A 63 -11.26 -5.06 4.25
N GLU A 64 -11.93 -6.18 4.01
CA GLU A 64 -11.72 -7.46 4.71
C GLU A 64 -10.83 -8.36 3.85
N VAL A 65 -9.53 -8.33 4.14
CA VAL A 65 -8.48 -8.97 3.34
C VAL A 65 -7.50 -9.72 4.24
N SER A 66 -6.82 -10.75 3.72
CA SER A 66 -5.81 -11.50 4.46
C SER A 66 -4.43 -10.83 4.33
N GLU A 67 -3.52 -11.11 5.27
CA GLU A 67 -2.16 -10.55 5.24
C GLU A 67 -1.42 -10.82 3.91
N PRO A 68 -1.43 -12.04 3.34
CA PRO A 68 -0.77 -12.28 2.06
C PRO A 68 -1.39 -11.47 0.90
N GLU A 69 -2.68 -11.15 0.96
CA GLU A 69 -3.35 -10.33 -0.05
C GLU A 69 -2.97 -8.86 0.07
N ILE A 70 -2.88 -8.33 1.29
CA ILE A 70 -2.36 -6.99 1.56
C ILE A 70 -0.95 -6.85 0.97
N VAL A 71 -0.05 -7.79 1.30
CA VAL A 71 1.34 -7.77 0.82
C VAL A 71 1.39 -7.81 -0.71
N ARG A 72 0.64 -8.72 -1.34
CA ARG A 72 0.60 -8.81 -2.82
C ARG A 72 0.03 -7.54 -3.45
N HIS A 73 -0.99 -6.94 -2.85
CA HIS A 73 -1.61 -5.72 -3.35
C HIS A 73 -0.62 -4.55 -3.34
N PHE A 74 -0.01 -4.26 -2.19
CA PHE A 74 0.92 -3.13 -2.07
C PHE A 74 2.24 -3.36 -2.81
N ASN A 75 2.75 -4.59 -2.87
CA ASN A 75 3.92 -4.91 -3.73
C ASN A 75 3.60 -4.81 -5.23
N GLY A 76 2.36 -5.08 -5.62
CA GLY A 76 1.91 -4.85 -7.00
C GLY A 76 1.79 -3.37 -7.34
N LEU A 77 1.29 -2.57 -6.39
CA LEU A 77 1.18 -1.12 -6.54
C LEU A 77 2.54 -0.42 -6.56
N SER A 78 3.50 -0.84 -5.74
CA SER A 78 4.83 -0.22 -5.70
C SER A 78 5.56 -0.32 -7.04
N LYS A 79 5.42 -1.44 -7.74
CA LYS A 79 5.99 -1.63 -9.09
C LYS A 79 5.38 -0.74 -10.18
N LYS A 80 4.24 -0.10 -9.89
CA LYS A 80 3.60 0.88 -10.78
C LYS A 80 4.03 2.32 -10.48
N ASN A 81 4.74 2.55 -9.37
CA ASN A 81 5.31 3.84 -9.03
C ASN A 81 6.76 3.92 -9.53
N PHE A 82 7.21 5.14 -9.81
CA PHE A 82 8.62 5.43 -9.99
C PHE A 82 9.20 5.90 -8.66
N ASP A 83 10.41 5.47 -8.34
CA ASP A 83 11.06 5.73 -7.05
C ASP A 83 12.57 5.99 -7.23
N LEU A 84 13.21 6.49 -6.18
CA LEU A 84 14.62 6.86 -6.16
C LEU A 84 15.58 5.66 -6.25
N ASP A 85 15.15 4.46 -5.87
CA ASP A 85 15.95 3.23 -5.99
C ASP A 85 15.90 2.69 -7.42
N THR A 86 14.79 2.92 -8.15
CA THR A 86 14.59 2.45 -9.52
C THR A 86 15.25 3.35 -10.57
N GLY A 87 15.40 4.66 -10.32
CA GLY A 87 16.06 5.54 -11.28
C GLY A 87 16.26 6.99 -10.83
N PHE A 88 16.83 7.79 -11.73
CA PHE A 88 17.15 9.19 -11.46
C PHE A 88 15.89 10.08 -11.40
N TYR A 89 15.78 10.90 -10.34
CA TYR A 89 14.61 11.73 -10.04
C TYR A 89 14.96 13.24 -10.03
N PRO A 90 15.17 13.89 -11.20
CA PRO A 90 15.68 15.26 -11.30
C PRO A 90 14.62 16.34 -11.08
N LEU A 91 13.96 16.34 -9.91
CA LEU A 91 13.03 17.40 -9.54
C LEU A 91 13.76 18.50 -8.75
N GLY A 92 13.93 19.66 -9.38
CA GLY A 92 14.48 20.85 -8.74
C GLY A 92 13.63 21.31 -7.55
N SER A 93 14.25 21.94 -6.55
CA SER A 93 13.62 22.40 -5.29
C SER A 93 13.16 21.30 -4.32
N CYS A 94 12.98 20.05 -4.75
CA CYS A 94 12.52 18.95 -3.89
C CYS A 94 13.64 18.25 -3.09
N THR A 95 14.91 18.44 -3.46
CA THR A 95 16.07 17.75 -2.85
C THR A 95 15.86 16.24 -2.70
N MET A 96 15.44 15.58 -3.79
CA MET A 96 15.21 14.12 -3.84
C MET A 96 16.54 13.35 -3.83
N LYS A 97 17.21 13.32 -2.68
CA LYS A 97 18.51 12.68 -2.45
C LYS A 97 18.37 11.21 -2.02
N HIS A 98 19.45 10.45 -2.13
CA HIS A 98 19.51 9.06 -1.67
C HIS A 98 19.11 8.94 -0.19
N ASN A 99 18.28 7.93 0.11
CA ASN A 99 17.92 7.52 1.47
C ASN A 99 18.74 6.29 1.89
N PRO A 100 19.68 6.39 2.84
CA PRO A 100 20.49 5.25 3.28
C PRO A 100 19.60 4.18 3.97
N LYS A 101 19.94 2.92 3.74
CA LYS A 101 19.21 1.75 4.27
C LYS A 101 19.83 1.23 5.56
#